data_AF-T0ZKQ3-F1
#
_entry.id   AF-T0ZKQ3-F1
#
_cell.length_a   1.000
_cell.length_b   1.000
_cell.length_c   1.000
_cell.angle_alpha   90.00
_cell.angle_beta   90.00
_cell.angle_gamma   90.00
#
_symmetry.space_group_name_H-M   'P 1'
#
loop_
_entity.id
_entity.type
_entity.pdbx_description
1 polymer ?
#
loop_
_entity_poly.entity_id
_entity_poly.type
_entity_poly.pdbx_seq_one_letter_code
_entity_poly.pdbx_strand_id
1 'polypeptide(L)'
;MPGTFEILRRIQRDLDIHSQAIVSIYSKLLEENPTIASPELKEYILKMTRDLTNLETDFTQFLSEGMIPGLNNLMIAKFSQAQANKVLKILSMEPLFPGVGG
;
A
#
# COMPACT_ATOMS: atom_id res chain seq x y z
N MET A 1 10.11 -22.12 -7.70
CA MET A 1 10.41 -22.64 -6.35
C MET A 1 9.11 -22.80 -5.55
N PRO A 2 8.37 -23.91 -5.71
CA PRO A 2 7.03 -24.06 -5.13
C PRO A 2 6.97 -23.96 -3.59
N GLY A 3 7.96 -24.50 -2.88
CA GLY A 3 8.02 -24.41 -1.41
C GLY A 3 8.15 -22.97 -0.90
N THR A 4 8.97 -22.15 -1.56
CA THR A 4 9.11 -20.72 -1.24
C THR A 4 7.82 -19.95 -1.47
N PHE A 5 7.07 -20.28 -2.53
CA PHE A 5 5.77 -19.64 -2.81
C PHE A 5 4.75 -19.89 -1.71
N GLU A 6 4.67 -21.11 -1.17
CA GLU A 6 3.75 -21.39 -0.04
C GLU A 6 4.15 -20.64 1.24
N ILE A 7 5.45 -20.46 1.49
CA ILE A 7 5.94 -19.65 2.60
C ILE A 7 5.50 -18.19 2.40
N LEU A 8 5.74 -17.61 1.22
CA LEU A 8 5.34 -16.24 0.91
C LEU A 8 3.82 -16.05 1.02
N ARG A 9 3.02 -17.03 0.59
CA ARG A 9 1.56 -16.97 0.70
C ARG A 9 1.09 -16.94 2.16
N ARG A 10 1.73 -17.69 3.05
CA ARG A 10 1.44 -17.66 4.50
C ARG A 10 1.83 -16.32 5.11
N ILE A 11 3.00 -15.79 4.74
CA ILE A 11 3.45 -14.46 5.16
C ILE A 11 2.44 -13.40 4.71
N GLN A 12 2.01 -13.43 3.45
CA GLN A 12 1.03 -12.46 2.92
C GLN A 12 -0.30 -12.53 3.67
N ARG A 13 -0.81 -13.74 3.94
CA ARG A 13 -2.04 -13.92 4.73
C ARG A 13 -1.94 -13.23 6.09
N ASP A 14 -0.80 -13.40 6.77
CA ASP A 14 -0.61 -12.83 8.10
C ASP A 14 -0.40 -11.30 8.03
N LEU A 15 0.28 -10.79 6.99
CA LEU A 15 0.40 -9.36 6.71
C LEU A 15 -0.97 -8.70 6.46
N ASP A 16 -1.87 -9.35 5.73
CA ASP A 16 -3.22 -8.84 5.49
C ASP A 16 -4.00 -8.68 6.80
N ILE A 17 -3.87 -9.64 7.72
CA ILE A 17 -4.50 -9.58 9.05
C ILE A 17 -3.91 -8.42 9.88
N HIS A 18 -2.58 -8.28 9.88
CA HIS A 18 -1.91 -7.18 10.59
C HIS A 18 -2.35 -5.81 10.05
N SER A 19 -2.44 -5.66 8.73
CA SER A 19 -2.89 -4.42 8.11
C SER A 19 -4.32 -4.06 8.54
N GLN A 20 -5.23 -5.05 8.60
CA GLN A 20 -6.61 -4.82 9.06
C GLN A 20 -6.65 -4.44 10.55
N ALA A 21 -5.83 -5.08 11.38
CA ALA A 21 -5.75 -4.74 12.80
C ALA A 21 -5.26 -3.31 13.03
N ILE A 22 -4.21 -2.89 12.32
CA ILE A 22 -3.66 -1.53 12.41
C ILE A 22 -4.69 -0.49 11.99
N VAL A 23 -5.41 -0.73 10.90
CA VAL A 23 -6.49 0.16 10.44
C VAL A 23 -7.59 0.27 11.48
N SER A 24 -8.04 -0.85 12.05
CA SER A 24 -9.06 -0.85 13.09
C SER A 24 -8.63 0.00 14.29
N ILE A 25 -7.39 -0.18 14.75
CA ILE A 25 -6.83 0.62 15.85
C ILE A 25 -6.82 2.11 15.46
N TYR A 26 -6.33 2.44 14.26
CA TYR A 26 -6.31 3.82 13.77
C TYR A 26 -7.71 4.46 13.74
N SER A 27 -8.71 3.76 13.19
CA SER A 27 -10.08 4.26 13.17
C SER A 27 -10.64 4.49 14.57
N LYS A 28 -10.35 3.61 15.52
CA LYS A 28 -10.84 3.73 16.92
C LYS A 28 -10.18 4.89 17.63
N LEU A 29 -8.88 5.12 17.40
CA LEU A 29 -8.18 6.29 17.92
C LEU A 29 -8.79 7.61 17.42
N LEU A 30 -9.20 7.67 16.14
CA LEU A 30 -9.88 8.85 15.61
C LEU A 30 -11.30 9.02 16.16
N GLU A 31 -12.03 7.92 16.37
CA GLU A 31 -13.37 7.92 17.00
C GLU A 31 -13.28 8.43 18.45
N GLU A 32 -12.29 7.96 19.21
CA GLU A 32 -12.04 8.35 20.60
C GLU A 32 -11.48 9.78 20.73
N ASN A 33 -10.75 10.27 19.72
CA ASN A 33 -10.11 11.59 19.74
C ASN A 33 -10.34 12.35 18.43
N PRO A 34 -11.55 12.91 18.18
CA PRO A 34 -11.89 13.54 16.91
C PRO A 34 -11.03 14.76 16.54
N THR A 35 -10.42 15.42 17.53
CA THR A 35 -9.52 16.57 17.32
C THR A 35 -8.24 16.20 16.56
N ILE A 36 -7.86 14.92 16.57
CA ILE A 36 -6.68 14.40 15.86
C ILE A 36 -6.98 14.22 14.36
N ALA A 37 -8.25 14.08 13.97
CA ALA A 37 -8.69 13.90 12.58
C ALA A 37 -8.63 15.22 11.77
N SER A 38 -7.48 15.90 11.82
CA SER A 38 -7.27 17.19 11.21
C SER A 38 -6.95 17.08 9.71
N PRO A 39 -7.18 18.15 8.92
CA PRO A 39 -6.76 18.20 7.52
C PRO A 39 -5.25 17.95 7.33
N GLU A 40 -4.42 18.43 8.26
CA GLU A 40 -2.96 18.29 8.21
C GLU A 40 -2.54 16.82 8.34
N LEU A 41 -3.20 16.05 9.21
CA LEU A 41 -2.94 14.61 9.32
C LEU A 41 -3.30 13.88 8.03
N LYS A 42 -4.41 14.26 7.38
CA LYS A 42 -4.81 13.67 6.10
C LYS A 42 -3.79 13.99 5.01
N GLU A 43 -3.34 15.23 4.91
CA GLU A 43 -2.30 15.63 3.96
C GLU A 43 -0.98 14.90 4.21
N TYR A 44 -0.59 14.75 5.49
CA TYR A 44 0.59 14.00 5.87
C TYR A 44 0.51 12.53 5.41
N ILE A 45 -0.62 11.86 5.65
CA ILE A 45 -0.84 10.48 5.20
C ILE A 45 -0.75 10.38 3.67
N LEU A 46 -1.41 11.28 2.94
CA LEU A 46 -1.37 11.29 1.47
C LEU A 46 0.06 11.49 0.93
N LYS A 47 0.82 12.42 1.53
CA LYS A 47 2.23 12.64 1.16
C LYS A 47 3.07 11.40 1.45
N MET A 48 2.94 10.84 2.66
CA MET A 48 3.67 9.64 3.05
C MET A 48 3.36 8.46 2.11
N THR A 49 2.08 8.24 1.77
CA THR A 49 1.67 7.19 0.83
C THR A 49 2.29 7.42 -0.55
N ARG A 50 2.33 8.67 -1.04
CA ARG A 50 2.98 8.99 -2.33
C ARG A 50 4.47 8.66 -2.30
N ASP A 51 5.17 9.12 -1.26
CA ASP A 51 6.62 8.94 -1.13
C ASP A 51 6.96 7.45 -1.04
N LEU A 52 6.23 6.68 -0.22
CA LEU A 52 6.39 5.23 -0.11
C LEU A 52 6.10 4.49 -1.42
N THR A 53 5.06 4.90 -2.16
CA THR A 53 4.73 4.28 -3.45
C THR A 53 5.86 4.46 -4.47
N ASN A 54 6.45 5.65 -4.50
CA ASN A 54 7.57 5.95 -5.39
C ASN A 54 8.80 5.13 -5.01
N LEU A 55 9.17 5.13 -3.72
CA LEU A 55 10.30 4.35 -3.21
C LEU A 55 10.17 2.86 -3.53
N GLU A 56 9.00 2.27 -3.29
CA GLU A 56 8.75 0.85 -3.55
C GLU A 56 8.80 0.53 -5.05
N THR A 57 8.27 1.43 -5.87
CA THR A 57 8.31 1.29 -7.34
C THR A 57 9.75 1.32 -7.84
N ASP A 58 10.54 2.30 -7.40
CA ASP A 58 11.93 2.47 -7.81
C ASP A 58 12.78 1.29 -7.34
N PHE A 59 12.60 0.86 -6.08
CA PHE A 59 13.30 -0.30 -5.53
C PHE A 59 12.99 -1.59 -6.30
N THR A 60 11.72 -1.84 -6.61
CA THR A 60 11.32 -3.04 -7.34
C THR A 60 11.82 -3.03 -8.78
N GLN A 61 11.75 -1.87 -9.46
CA GLN A 61 12.31 -1.72 -10.80
C GLN A 61 13.82 -1.96 -10.80
N PHE A 62 14.53 -1.37 -9.84
CA PHE A 62 15.97 -1.59 -9.64
C PHE A 62 16.30 -3.08 -9.46
N LEU A 63 15.58 -3.79 -8.59
CA LEU A 63 15.82 -5.23 -8.38
C LEU A 63 15.50 -6.09 -9.61
N SER A 64 14.48 -5.72 -10.37
CA SER A 64 14.04 -6.51 -11.52
C SER A 64 14.94 -6.35 -12.75
N GLU A 65 15.57 -5.19 -12.90
CA GLU A 65 16.34 -4.74 -14.07
C GLU A 65 15.63 -4.99 -15.43
N GLY A 66 14.31 -5.18 -15.45
CA GLY A 66 13.57 -5.61 -16.64
C GLY A 66 13.90 -7.04 -17.11
N MET A 67 14.60 -7.83 -16.30
CA MET A 67 15.12 -9.15 -16.64
C MET A 67 14.19 -10.30 -16.24
N ILE A 68 13.11 -10.02 -15.50
CA ILE A 68 12.14 -11.03 -15.04
C ILE A 68 11.04 -11.22 -16.10
N PRO A 69 10.95 -12.38 -16.78
CA PRO A 69 9.92 -12.61 -17.78
C PRO A 69 8.51 -12.47 -17.20
N GLY A 70 7.65 -11.71 -17.89
CA GLY A 70 6.27 -11.46 -17.46
C GLY A 70 6.12 -10.34 -16.42
N LEU A 71 7.20 -9.66 -16.03
CA LEU A 71 7.19 -8.47 -15.19
C LEU A 71 7.89 -7.32 -15.92
N ASN A 72 7.23 -6.18 -16.04
CA ASN A 72 7.83 -4.96 -16.60
C ASN A 72 7.57 -3.75 -15.70
N ASN A 73 8.32 -2.67 -15.93
CA ASN A 73 8.27 -1.47 -15.10
C ASN A 73 6.88 -0.83 -15.03
N LEU A 74 6.09 -0.91 -16.11
CA LEU A 74 4.72 -0.39 -16.13
C LEU A 74 3.80 -1.23 -15.23
N MET A 75 3.93 -2.55 -15.25
CA MET A 75 3.16 -3.44 -14.37
C MET A 75 3.53 -3.22 -12.91
N ILE A 76 4.83 -3.06 -12.60
CA ILE A 76 5.32 -2.73 -11.25
C ILE A 76 4.69 -1.42 -10.78
N ALA A 77 4.82 -0.34 -11.54
CA ALA A 77 4.29 0.97 -11.16
C ALA A 77 2.77 0.94 -10.94
N LYS A 78 2.01 0.30 -11.85
CA LYS A 78 0.55 0.17 -11.70
C LYS A 78 0.17 -0.66 -10.48
N PHE A 79 0.92 -1.73 -10.18
CA PHE A 79 0.66 -2.55 -9.01
C PHE A 79 0.92 -1.78 -7.70
N SER A 80 2.04 -1.07 -7.60
CA SER A 80 2.35 -0.24 -6.42
C SER A 80 1.27 0.84 -6.20
N GLN A 81 0.84 1.51 -7.27
CA GLN A 81 -0.23 2.51 -7.23
C GLN A 81 -1.59 1.90 -6.82
N ALA A 82 -1.91 0.70 -7.31
CA ALA A 82 -3.11 -0.03 -6.91
C ALA A 82 -3.11 -0.35 -5.40
N GLN A 83 -1.97 -0.82 -4.86
CA GLN A 83 -1.85 -1.09 -3.42
C GLN A 83 -1.98 0.19 -2.59
N ALA A 84 -1.40 1.30 -3.03
CA ALA A 84 -1.55 2.59 -2.37
C ALA A 84 -3.02 3.03 -2.30
N ASN A 85 -3.76 2.92 -3.42
CA ASN A 85 -5.19 3.22 -3.45
C ASN A 85 -5.99 2.27 -2.54
N LYS A 86 -5.65 0.98 -2.50
CA LYS A 86 -6.30 0.01 -1.61
C LYS A 86 -6.14 0.41 -0.14
N VAL A 87 -4.94 0.81 0.28
CA VAL A 87 -4.67 1.27 1.66
C VAL A 87 -5.44 2.56 1.97
N LEU A 88 -5.42 3.55 1.09
CA LEU A 88 -6.16 4.80 1.28
C LEU A 88 -7.68 4.58 1.37
N LYS A 89 -8.22 3.69 0.54
CA LYS A 89 -9.63 3.29 0.59
C LYS A 89 -9.99 2.63 1.92
N ILE A 90 -9.11 1.78 2.45
CA ILE A 90 -9.31 1.17 3.78
C ILE A 90 -9.32 2.25 4.88
N LEU A 91 -8.53 3.31 4.74
CA LEU A 91 -8.53 4.47 5.64
C LEU A 91 -9.68 5.48 5.37
N SER A 92 -10.62 5.15 4.47
CA SER A 92 -11.70 6.05 4.04
C SER A 92 -11.19 7.38 3.46
N MET A 93 -10.06 7.35 2.76
CA MET A 93 -9.45 8.49 2.08
C MET A 93 -9.59 8.37 0.57
N GLU A 94 -9.57 9.51 -0.11
CA GLU A 94 -9.61 9.57 -1.57
C GLU A 94 -8.37 8.91 -2.20
N PRO A 95 -8.52 8.24 -3.36
CA PRO A 95 -7.40 7.60 -4.04
C PRO A 95 -6.40 8.62 -4.56
N LEU A 96 -5.10 8.31 -4.43
CA LEU A 96 -4.02 9.16 -4.90
C LEU A 96 -3.78 9.01 -6.41
N PHE A 97 -4.09 7.83 -6.97
CA PHE A 97 -3.83 7.49 -8.37
C PHE A 97 -5.12 7.11 -9.10
N PRO A 98 -5.91 8.10 -9.58
CA PRO A 98 -7.17 7.82 -10.26
C PRO A 98 -6.96 7.01 -11.55
N GLY A 99 -7.89 6.10 -11.85
CA GLY A 99 -7.80 5.23 -13.04
C GLY A 99 -6.93 3.98 -12.86
N VAL A 100 -6.27 3.82 -11.71
CA VAL A 100 -5.58 2.60 -11.31
C VAL A 100 -6.47 1.86 -10.31
N GLY A 101 -6.96 0.69 -10.71
CA GLY A 101 -7.92 -0.09 -9.92
C GLY A 101 -7.37 -0.47 -8.54
N GLY A 102 -8.23 -0.37 -7.52
CA GLY A 102 -7.97 -0.80 -6.14
C GLY A 102 -9.09 -1.69 -5.62
#